data_AF-A0A9D1P6E2-F1
#
_entry.id   AF-A0A9D1P6E2-F1
#
_cell.length_a   1.000
_cell.length_b   1.000
_cell.length_c   1.000
_cell.angle_alpha   90.00
_cell.angle_beta   90.00
_cell.angle_gamma   90.00
#
_symmetry.space_group_name_H-M   'P 1'
#
loop_
_entity.id
_entity.type
_entity.pdbx_description
1 polymer ?
#
loop_
_entity_poly.entity_id
_entity_poly.type
_entity_poly.pdbx_seq_one_letter_code
_entity_poly.pdbx_strand_id
1 'polypeptide(L)'
;MKRTRIVAWILALVWLVVPCALAETDGPNLVSTGAGGLQATETEAGATEAYSAENGLLYIELLVVDAMEGGAFPLVGEVNFADFLAQRFGVPVDAMEEWYCAPVSSYPARRLHFEMDTDEEKFVVDAIAVWTQPRALVCVLRADADAYYGNLVGYENGEMPAAMEAWIASLAVVDPDGAYLPPEGNWYEITLVADFSMGSGEGETVSYPMSTKEPFSIELLAEGLSVLTGLDFFVSGELTEAGVVVDWHGDSTLVAGLDDRAQREGFFFYDVDSLNWFMMDSLYATICANVGEVDVFYTMEGGAPLSLPNMSASPVFPTDASYARSGLAD
;
A
#
# COMPACT_ATOMS: atom_id res chain seq x y z
N MET A 1 21.84 -30.37 12.93
CA MET A 1 22.31 -29.00 13.25
C MET A 1 22.03 -28.12 12.04
N LYS A 2 21.23 -27.05 12.18
CA LYS A 2 20.70 -26.08 11.17
C LYS A 2 19.16 -26.02 11.09
N ARG A 3 18.47 -26.00 12.25
CA ARG A 3 17.03 -25.67 12.37
C ARG A 3 16.78 -24.58 13.43
N THR A 4 17.83 -23.88 13.85
CA THR A 4 17.83 -23.11 15.11
C THR A 4 18.09 -21.61 14.92
N ARG A 5 17.83 -21.05 13.74
CA ARG A 5 18.17 -19.65 13.44
C ARG A 5 17.00 -18.71 13.13
N ILE A 6 15.76 -19.18 13.01
CA ILE A 6 14.60 -18.32 12.71
C ILE A 6 13.76 -18.01 13.98
N VAL A 7 13.80 -18.87 14.99
CA VAL A 7 12.98 -18.73 16.22
C VAL A 7 13.43 -17.56 17.14
N ALA A 8 14.57 -16.94 16.88
CA ALA A 8 15.05 -15.78 17.66
C ALA A 8 14.54 -14.41 17.14
N TRP A 9 13.86 -14.38 15.98
CA TRP A 9 13.62 -13.13 15.23
C TRP A 9 12.34 -12.39 15.60
N ILE A 10 11.42 -13.01 16.34
CA ILE A 10 10.12 -12.39 16.68
C ILE A 10 10.16 -11.66 18.03
N LEU A 11 11.18 -11.92 18.86
CA LEU A 11 11.33 -11.23 20.15
C LEU A 11 11.82 -9.78 20.03
N ALA A 12 12.47 -9.40 18.92
CA ALA A 12 12.84 -7.99 18.68
C ALA A 12 11.62 -7.15 18.23
N LEU A 13 10.65 -7.77 17.55
CA LEU A 13 9.35 -7.14 17.24
C LEU A 13 8.56 -6.80 18.52
N VAL A 14 8.80 -7.52 19.62
CA VAL A 14 8.19 -7.29 20.95
C VAL A 14 8.94 -6.23 21.77
N TRP A 15 10.23 -5.97 21.50
CA TRP A 15 11.00 -4.96 22.25
C TRP A 15 10.68 -3.51 21.87
N LEU A 16 9.92 -3.27 20.80
CA LEU A 16 9.52 -1.94 20.33
C LEU A 16 8.01 -1.66 20.43
N VAL A 17 7.21 -2.56 21.01
CA VAL A 17 5.75 -2.38 21.24
C VAL A 17 5.44 -1.41 22.39
N VAL A 18 6.44 -0.67 22.89
CA VAL A 18 6.31 0.24 24.04
C VAL A 18 7.05 1.54 23.69
N PRO A 19 6.48 2.43 22.85
CA PRO A 19 5.57 3.45 23.39
C PRO A 19 4.60 4.04 22.32
N CYS A 20 3.37 3.54 22.24
CA CYS A 20 2.27 4.28 21.61
C CYS A 20 1.10 4.35 22.58
N ALA A 21 1.31 5.11 23.65
CA ALA A 21 0.24 5.70 24.44
C ALA A 21 0.71 7.07 24.93
N LEU A 22 0.10 8.12 24.34
CA LEU A 22 -0.03 9.49 24.83
C LEU A 22 1.21 10.41 24.77
N ALA A 23 1.08 11.43 23.91
CA ALA A 23 1.70 12.72 24.16
C ALA A 23 1.13 13.33 25.47
N GLU A 24 2.04 13.65 26.38
CA GLU A 24 1.94 14.65 27.44
C GLU A 24 0.64 14.75 28.26
N THR A 25 0.26 13.70 28.97
CA THR A 25 -0.23 13.85 30.36
C THR A 25 0.09 12.56 31.10
N ASP A 26 0.96 12.63 32.12
CA ASP A 26 1.29 11.57 33.10
C ASP A 26 0.57 10.21 32.86
N GLY A 27 1.15 9.34 32.02
CA GLY A 27 0.49 8.15 31.45
C GLY A 27 1.25 6.83 31.64
N PRO A 28 0.58 5.66 31.50
CA PRO A 28 0.73 4.54 32.43
C PRO A 28 1.64 3.41 31.94
N ASN A 29 2.28 2.78 32.93
CA ASN A 29 2.95 1.48 32.81
C ASN A 29 2.03 0.43 32.18
N LEU A 30 2.39 -0.09 31.00
CA LEU A 30 2.06 -1.47 30.59
C LEU A 30 3.29 -2.33 30.82
N VAL A 31 3.51 -2.59 32.11
CA VAL A 31 4.29 -3.73 32.56
C VAL A 31 3.46 -4.97 32.30
N SER A 32 3.85 -5.77 31.30
CA SER A 32 3.68 -7.21 31.42
C SER A 32 4.94 -7.78 32.06
N THR A 33 4.97 -7.81 33.39
CA THR A 33 5.80 -8.75 34.14
C THR A 33 5.24 -10.14 33.87
N GLY A 34 5.72 -10.77 32.80
CA GLY A 34 5.36 -12.14 32.47
C GLY A 34 5.39 -12.38 30.99
N ALA A 35 6.46 -12.97 30.50
CA ALA A 35 6.45 -13.75 29.27
C ALA A 35 5.47 -14.94 29.44
N GLY A 36 4.17 -14.67 29.32
CA GLY A 36 3.08 -15.62 29.56
C GLY A 36 1.79 -15.33 28.78
N GLY A 37 1.84 -14.50 27.73
CA GLY A 37 0.66 -14.12 26.94
C GLY A 37 0.73 -14.45 25.43
N LEU A 38 1.93 -14.56 24.85
CA LEU A 38 2.08 -14.94 23.44
C LEU A 38 1.92 -16.47 23.32
N GLN A 39 0.73 -16.93 22.94
CA GLN A 39 0.51 -18.34 22.60
C GLN A 39 0.80 -18.56 21.11
N ALA A 40 1.96 -19.14 20.80
CA ALA A 40 2.20 -19.69 19.47
C ALA A 40 1.23 -20.85 19.24
N THR A 41 0.34 -20.71 18.26
CA THR A 41 -0.55 -21.80 17.81
C THR A 41 -0.11 -22.23 16.42
N GLU A 42 0.40 -23.47 16.30
CA GLU A 42 0.57 -24.12 15.00
C GLU A 42 -0.80 -24.62 14.56
N THR A 43 -1.41 -24.00 13.56
CA THR A 43 -2.60 -24.57 12.90
C THR A 43 -2.20 -25.70 11.95
N GLU A 44 -3.05 -26.74 11.82
CA GLU A 44 -2.77 -27.95 11.02
C GLU A 44 -2.59 -27.73 9.50
N ALA A 45 -2.70 -26.50 9.01
CA ALA A 45 -2.21 -26.08 7.70
C ALA A 45 -0.88 -25.31 7.92
N GLY A 46 0.23 -25.92 7.50
CA GLY A 46 1.57 -25.49 7.88
C GLY A 46 1.88 -24.00 7.68
N ALA A 47 2.61 -23.45 8.64
CA ALA A 47 3.38 -22.20 8.61
C ALA A 47 2.63 -20.87 8.83
N THR A 48 1.64 -20.83 9.75
CA THR A 48 1.24 -19.56 10.39
C THR A 48 1.75 -19.53 11.83
N GLU A 49 2.69 -18.64 12.13
CA GLU A 49 3.11 -18.37 13.51
C GLU A 49 2.30 -17.17 14.03
N ALA A 50 1.39 -17.39 14.99
CA ALA A 50 0.52 -16.36 15.54
C ALA A 50 0.97 -15.90 16.93
N TYR A 51 0.89 -14.60 17.17
CA TYR A 51 1.24 -13.92 18.41
C TYR A 51 0.11 -12.96 18.75
N SER A 52 -0.59 -13.16 19.87
CA SER A 52 -1.70 -12.30 20.25
C SER A 52 -1.50 -11.60 21.59
N ALA A 53 -2.09 -10.41 21.70
CA ALA A 53 -2.22 -9.66 22.94
C ALA A 53 -3.62 -9.04 23.00
N GLU A 54 -4.22 -9.05 24.19
CA GLU A 54 -5.56 -8.50 24.43
C GLU A 54 -5.55 -7.71 25.75
N ASN A 55 -6.19 -6.54 25.76
CA ASN A 55 -6.39 -5.75 26.99
C ASN A 55 -7.88 -5.60 27.35
N GLY A 56 -8.75 -6.43 26.78
CA GLY A 56 -10.20 -6.41 26.97
C GLY A 56 -10.94 -5.39 26.10
N LEU A 57 -10.23 -4.58 25.31
CA LEU A 57 -10.80 -3.57 24.39
C LEU A 57 -10.22 -3.72 22.98
N LEU A 58 -8.91 -3.94 22.91
CA LEU A 58 -8.16 -4.14 21.68
C LEU A 58 -7.51 -5.52 21.70
N TYR A 59 -7.71 -6.22 20.60
CA TYR A 59 -7.06 -7.46 20.25
C TYR A 59 -6.03 -7.18 19.16
N ILE A 60 -4.79 -7.62 19.40
CA ILE A 60 -3.68 -7.48 18.47
C ILE A 60 -3.22 -8.88 18.12
N GLU A 61 -3.14 -9.19 16.82
CA GLU A 61 -2.51 -10.39 16.31
C GLU A 61 -1.36 -10.04 15.37
N LEU A 62 -0.22 -10.69 15.55
CA LEU A 62 0.87 -10.73 14.60
C LEU A 62 0.98 -12.14 14.04
N LEU A 63 0.90 -12.26 12.73
CA LEU A 63 0.94 -13.51 12.00
C LEU A 63 2.15 -13.49 11.07
N VAL A 64 2.97 -14.53 11.14
CA VAL A 64 3.99 -14.79 10.12
C VAL A 64 3.46 -15.88 9.22
N VAL A 65 3.26 -15.54 7.95
CA VAL A 65 2.63 -16.42 6.95
C VAL A 65 3.55 -16.57 5.76
N ASP A 66 3.55 -17.72 5.10
CA ASP A 66 4.37 -17.93 3.90
C ASP A 66 3.81 -17.10 2.72
N ALA A 67 4.68 -16.28 2.12
CA ALA A 67 4.39 -15.51 0.91
C ALA A 67 4.84 -16.32 -0.31
N MET A 68 3.91 -16.64 -1.20
CA MET A 68 4.21 -17.37 -2.45
C MET A 68 4.87 -16.46 -3.50
N GLU A 69 5.62 -17.07 -4.43
CA GLU A 69 6.21 -16.38 -5.58
C GLU A 69 5.17 -16.21 -6.73
N GLY A 70 4.97 -14.96 -7.19
CA GLY A 70 4.26 -14.60 -8.42
C GLY A 70 2.86 -13.99 -8.21
N GLY A 71 2.64 -12.78 -8.75
CA GLY A 71 1.35 -12.07 -8.77
C GLY A 71 1.25 -10.91 -7.75
N ALA A 72 0.25 -10.04 -7.94
CA ALA A 72 -0.01 -8.78 -7.20
C ALA A 72 -0.47 -8.97 -5.73
N PHE A 73 0.28 -9.78 -4.97
CA PHE A 73 0.27 -10.00 -3.51
C PHE A 73 -0.63 -11.13 -2.94
N PRO A 74 -0.24 -12.41 -3.10
CA PRO A 74 -0.89 -13.56 -2.45
C PRO A 74 -0.54 -13.69 -0.95
N LEU A 75 -1.46 -14.25 -0.15
CA LEU A 75 -1.28 -14.63 1.25
C LEU A 75 -1.69 -16.11 1.43
N VAL A 76 -0.69 -16.97 1.15
CA VAL A 76 -0.73 -18.45 1.09
C VAL A 76 -1.51 -19.03 -0.10
N GLY A 77 -0.80 -19.74 -0.99
CA GLY A 77 -1.41 -20.47 -2.11
C GLY A 77 -2.12 -19.57 -3.14
N GLU A 78 -3.35 -19.94 -3.52
CA GLU A 78 -4.23 -19.18 -4.45
C GLU A 78 -5.03 -18.05 -3.76
N VAL A 79 -4.82 -17.80 -2.46
CA VAL A 79 -5.63 -16.88 -1.63
C VAL A 79 -4.94 -15.51 -1.53
N ASN A 80 -5.66 -14.40 -1.77
CA ASN A 80 -5.11 -13.04 -1.61
C ASN A 80 -5.33 -12.48 -0.18
N PHE A 81 -4.78 -11.30 0.14
CA PHE A 81 -4.92 -10.71 1.49
C PHE A 81 -6.36 -10.56 1.97
N ALA A 82 -7.23 -10.06 1.09
CA ALA A 82 -8.62 -9.82 1.42
C ALA A 82 -9.36 -11.16 1.61
N ASP A 83 -9.11 -12.16 0.76
CA ASP A 83 -9.66 -13.51 0.91
C ASP A 83 -9.21 -14.16 2.22
N PHE A 84 -7.93 -13.95 2.61
CA PHE A 84 -7.38 -14.43 3.87
C PHE A 84 -8.14 -13.85 5.08
N LEU A 85 -8.34 -12.52 5.10
CA LEU A 85 -9.11 -11.86 6.16
C LEU A 85 -10.59 -12.27 6.11
N ALA A 86 -11.17 -12.42 4.90
CA ALA A 86 -12.58 -12.77 4.71
C ALA A 86 -12.87 -14.16 5.28
N GLN A 87 -11.99 -15.13 5.00
CA GLN A 87 -12.07 -16.45 5.59
C GLN A 87 -11.88 -16.42 7.11
N ARG A 88 -10.96 -15.60 7.62
CA ARG A 88 -10.63 -15.51 9.05
C ARG A 88 -11.78 -14.92 9.88
N PHE A 89 -12.40 -13.85 9.38
CA PHE A 89 -13.43 -13.10 10.11
C PHE A 89 -14.85 -13.42 9.67
N GLY A 90 -15.03 -14.25 8.64
CA GLY A 90 -16.35 -14.63 8.14
C GLY A 90 -17.10 -13.48 7.47
N VAL A 91 -16.38 -12.48 6.95
CA VAL A 91 -16.92 -11.31 6.26
C VAL A 91 -16.66 -11.42 4.76
N PRO A 92 -17.50 -10.84 3.89
CA PRO A 92 -17.26 -10.88 2.46
C PRO A 92 -16.18 -9.86 2.06
N VAL A 93 -15.43 -10.14 0.99
CA VAL A 93 -14.29 -9.31 0.54
C VAL A 93 -14.72 -7.88 0.17
N ASP A 94 -15.93 -7.72 -0.37
CA ASP A 94 -16.51 -6.43 -0.75
C ASP A 94 -16.90 -5.54 0.44
N ALA A 95 -16.95 -6.09 1.66
CA ALA A 95 -17.10 -5.31 2.88
C ALA A 95 -15.78 -4.68 3.37
N MET A 96 -14.66 -5.00 2.71
CA MET A 96 -13.34 -4.48 3.08
C MET A 96 -12.99 -3.26 2.27
N GLU A 97 -12.58 -2.22 2.97
CA GLU A 97 -12.02 -1.02 2.38
C GLU A 97 -10.49 -1.10 2.40
N GLU A 98 -9.88 -0.82 1.26
CA GLU A 98 -8.43 -0.70 1.20
C GLU A 98 -8.00 0.70 1.57
N TRP A 99 -7.27 0.80 2.67
CA TRP A 99 -6.73 2.06 3.15
C TRP A 99 -5.28 2.21 2.72
N TYR A 100 -4.87 3.45 2.55
CA TYR A 100 -3.48 3.74 2.23
C TYR A 100 -2.56 3.28 3.37
N CYS A 101 -1.46 2.65 2.99
CA CYS A 101 -0.31 2.46 3.87
C CYS A 101 0.98 2.65 3.07
N ALA A 102 1.91 3.40 3.64
CA ALA A 102 3.24 3.51 3.08
C ALA A 102 3.97 2.15 3.15
N PRO A 103 4.93 1.88 2.24
CA PRO A 103 5.84 0.75 2.36
C PRO A 103 6.53 0.72 3.72
N VAL A 104 6.62 -0.47 4.31
CA VAL A 104 7.26 -0.67 5.62
C VAL A 104 8.68 -1.13 5.36
N SER A 105 9.67 -0.31 5.71
CA SER A 105 11.07 -0.60 5.37
C SER A 105 11.28 -0.96 3.89
N SER A 106 10.67 -0.18 2.97
CA SER A 106 10.69 -0.40 1.51
C SER A 106 10.03 -1.70 1.04
N TYR A 107 9.58 -2.56 1.96
CA TYR A 107 8.78 -3.72 1.60
C TYR A 107 7.37 -3.28 1.22
N PRO A 108 6.79 -3.89 0.15
CA PRO A 108 5.40 -3.68 -0.18
C PRO A 108 4.50 -3.96 1.02
N ALA A 109 3.53 -3.08 1.23
CA ALA A 109 2.55 -3.20 2.30
C ALA A 109 1.14 -2.91 1.79
N ARG A 110 0.14 -3.55 2.40
CA ARG A 110 -1.28 -3.35 2.09
C ARG A 110 -2.07 -3.31 3.38
N ARG A 111 -3.00 -2.36 3.50
CA ARG A 111 -3.85 -2.18 4.67
C ARG A 111 -5.33 -2.34 4.29
N LEU A 112 -6.05 -3.14 5.05
CA LEU A 112 -7.48 -3.38 4.88
C LEU A 112 -8.19 -3.02 6.18
N HIS A 113 -9.27 -2.26 6.06
CA HIS A 113 -10.14 -1.86 7.14
C HIS A 113 -11.56 -2.37 6.87
N PHE A 114 -12.24 -2.88 7.90
CA PHE A 114 -13.66 -3.22 7.79
C PHE A 114 -14.35 -3.25 9.15
N GLU A 115 -15.67 -3.06 9.10
CA GLU A 115 -16.55 -3.17 10.25
C GLU A 115 -17.51 -4.34 10.03
N MET A 116 -17.70 -5.15 11.08
CA MET A 116 -18.77 -6.14 11.14
C MET A 116 -19.83 -5.64 12.11
N ASP A 117 -21.06 -5.57 11.63
CA ASP A 117 -22.22 -5.16 12.44
C ASP A 117 -23.35 -6.19 12.26
N THR A 118 -23.41 -7.14 13.19
CA THR A 118 -24.47 -8.13 13.26
C THR A 118 -25.14 -8.11 14.63
N ASP A 119 -26.33 -8.70 14.74
CA ASP A 119 -27.06 -8.82 16.01
C ASP A 119 -26.27 -9.62 17.09
N GLU A 120 -25.30 -10.43 16.68
CA GLU A 120 -24.53 -11.32 17.55
C GLU A 120 -23.12 -10.80 17.84
N GLU A 121 -22.49 -10.17 16.85
CA GLU A 121 -21.12 -9.66 16.92
C GLU A 121 -21.02 -8.31 16.23
N LYS A 122 -20.41 -7.35 16.93
CA LYS A 122 -20.04 -6.06 16.37
C LYS A 122 -18.58 -5.82 16.67
N PHE A 123 -17.77 -5.61 15.64
CA PHE A 123 -16.34 -5.34 15.80
C PHE A 123 -15.79 -4.58 14.59
N VAL A 124 -14.64 -3.97 14.79
CA VAL A 124 -13.90 -3.27 13.73
C VAL A 124 -12.52 -3.90 13.63
N VAL A 125 -12.06 -4.08 12.40
CA VAL A 125 -10.73 -4.62 12.08
C VAL A 125 -9.96 -3.63 11.24
N ASP A 126 -8.69 -3.45 11.59
CA ASP A 126 -7.68 -2.78 10.79
C ASP A 126 -6.48 -3.71 10.69
N ALA A 127 -6.11 -4.11 9.48
CA ALA A 127 -5.08 -5.11 9.25
C ALA A 127 -4.10 -4.65 8.18
N ILE A 128 -2.82 -4.94 8.39
CA ILE A 128 -1.76 -4.68 7.42
C ILE A 128 -0.97 -5.95 7.14
N ALA A 129 -0.65 -6.17 5.87
CA ALA A 129 0.29 -7.19 5.42
C ALA A 129 1.55 -6.51 4.86
N VAL A 130 2.72 -6.99 5.27
CA VAL A 130 4.04 -6.54 4.78
C VAL A 130 4.75 -7.74 4.15
N TRP A 131 5.03 -7.69 2.85
CA TRP A 131 5.62 -8.81 2.12
C TRP A 131 7.14 -8.77 2.16
N THR A 132 7.74 -9.62 3.01
CA THR A 132 9.20 -9.67 3.19
C THR A 132 9.90 -10.73 2.33
N GLN A 133 9.15 -11.67 1.76
CA GLN A 133 9.54 -12.86 0.98
C GLN A 133 10.73 -13.67 1.55
N PRO A 134 10.55 -14.99 1.81
CA PRO A 134 9.45 -15.86 1.39
C PRO A 134 8.25 -15.82 2.36
N ARG A 135 8.18 -14.82 3.24
CA ARG A 135 7.11 -14.65 4.23
C ARG A 135 6.43 -13.30 4.07
N ALA A 136 5.21 -13.19 4.57
CA ALA A 136 4.58 -11.92 4.85
C ALA A 136 4.34 -11.83 6.36
N LEU A 137 4.44 -10.62 6.87
CA LEU A 137 4.07 -10.27 8.24
C LEU A 137 2.69 -9.64 8.18
N VAL A 138 1.70 -10.27 8.79
CA VAL A 138 0.35 -9.72 8.89
C VAL A 138 0.13 -9.27 10.32
N CYS A 139 -0.37 -8.05 10.49
CA CYS A 139 -0.86 -7.57 11.76
C CYS A 139 -2.34 -7.28 11.66
N VAL A 140 -3.07 -7.67 12.68
CA VAL A 140 -4.50 -7.44 12.79
C VAL A 140 -4.77 -6.75 14.12
N LEU A 141 -5.32 -5.55 14.05
CA LEU A 141 -5.97 -4.88 15.15
C LEU A 141 -7.47 -5.16 15.05
N ARG A 142 -8.08 -5.65 16.13
CA ARG A 142 -9.52 -5.82 16.24
C ARG A 142 -9.99 -5.17 17.53
N ALA A 143 -11.02 -4.34 17.46
CA ALA A 143 -11.73 -3.88 18.65
C ALA A 143 -13.18 -4.34 18.59
N ASP A 144 -13.68 -4.91 19.68
CA ASP A 144 -15.09 -5.25 19.80
C ASP A 144 -15.89 -3.97 20.08
N ALA A 145 -17.04 -3.84 19.42
CA ALA A 145 -17.99 -2.78 19.69
C ALA A 145 -19.08 -3.32 20.62
N ASP A 146 -19.48 -2.53 21.63
CA ASP A 146 -20.53 -2.99 22.54
C ASP A 146 -21.87 -2.99 21.81
N ALA A 147 -22.41 -4.19 21.55
CA ALA A 147 -23.73 -4.36 20.97
C ALA A 147 -24.84 -3.69 21.82
N TYR A 148 -24.61 -3.45 23.13
CA TYR A 148 -25.60 -2.85 24.03
C TYR A 148 -25.62 -1.32 24.03
N TYR A 149 -24.51 -0.65 23.67
CA TYR A 149 -24.41 0.81 23.77
C TYR A 149 -24.14 1.50 22.43
N GLY A 150 -23.94 0.77 21.34
CA GLY A 150 -23.70 1.34 20.01
C GLY A 150 -22.42 2.17 19.91
N ASN A 151 -21.58 2.10 20.95
CA ASN A 151 -20.28 2.72 21.02
C ASN A 151 -19.23 1.61 20.97
N LEU A 152 -18.20 1.79 20.15
CA LEU A 152 -16.96 1.02 20.24
C LEU A 152 -16.52 1.04 21.71
N VAL A 153 -16.28 -0.13 22.32
CA VAL A 153 -15.90 -0.17 23.74
C VAL A 153 -14.53 0.52 23.84
N GLY A 154 -14.51 1.79 24.20
CA GLY A 154 -13.29 2.53 24.56
C GLY A 154 -12.49 3.19 23.43
N TYR A 155 -12.99 3.23 22.19
CA TYR A 155 -12.32 3.97 21.11
C TYR A 155 -13.25 4.98 20.44
N GLU A 156 -12.87 6.26 20.44
CA GLU A 156 -13.54 7.29 19.63
C GLU A 156 -13.27 7.03 18.14
N ASN A 157 -14.18 7.49 17.28
CA ASN A 157 -14.03 7.31 15.83
C ASN A 157 -12.69 7.91 15.37
N GLY A 158 -11.85 7.10 14.70
CA GLY A 158 -10.51 7.49 14.27
C GLY A 158 -9.34 7.09 15.19
N GLU A 159 -9.59 6.66 16.44
CA GLU A 159 -8.49 6.29 17.34
C GLU A 159 -7.81 4.96 16.96
N MET A 160 -8.56 3.97 16.49
CA MET A 160 -7.98 2.72 15.97
C MET A 160 -7.18 2.95 14.68
N PRO A 161 -7.70 3.69 13.68
CA PRO A 161 -6.93 4.14 12.53
C PRO A 161 -5.61 4.83 12.90
N ALA A 162 -5.66 5.76 13.86
CA ALA A 162 -4.48 6.48 14.32
C ALA A 162 -3.49 5.57 15.06
N ALA A 163 -3.98 4.60 15.84
CA ALA A 163 -3.15 3.60 16.49
C ALA A 163 -2.44 2.70 15.45
N MET A 164 -3.15 2.29 14.40
CA MET A 164 -2.55 1.55 13.29
C MET A 164 -1.51 2.39 12.55
N GLU A 165 -1.79 3.66 12.23
CA GLU A 165 -0.83 4.54 11.57
C GLU A 165 0.43 4.77 12.40
N ALA A 166 0.27 5.07 13.69
CA ALA A 166 1.39 5.21 14.61
C ALA A 166 2.21 3.92 14.69
N TRP A 167 1.53 2.76 14.64
CA TRP A 167 2.19 1.47 14.62
C TRP A 167 2.94 1.23 13.31
N ILE A 168 2.31 1.45 12.14
CA ILE A 168 2.94 1.36 10.81
C ILE A 168 4.18 2.25 10.74
N ALA A 169 4.09 3.49 11.21
CA ALA A 169 5.21 4.42 11.25
C ALA A 169 6.35 3.96 12.18
N SER A 170 6.06 3.13 13.18
CA SER A 170 7.05 2.52 14.07
C SER A 170 7.67 1.25 13.51
N LEU A 171 7.07 0.65 12.47
CA LEU A 171 7.56 -0.60 11.91
C LEU A 171 8.86 -0.38 11.15
N ALA A 172 9.85 -1.19 11.52
CA ALA A 172 11.09 -1.30 10.76
C ALA A 172 11.52 -2.76 10.70
N VAL A 173 11.94 -3.20 9.51
CA VAL A 173 12.64 -4.46 9.31
C VAL A 173 14.13 -4.20 9.52
N VAL A 174 14.67 -4.74 10.61
CA VAL A 174 16.05 -4.49 11.08
C VAL A 174 16.77 -5.80 11.41
N ASP A 175 18.10 -5.77 11.36
CA ASP A 175 18.96 -6.85 11.79
C ASP A 175 19.09 -6.87 13.33
N PRO A 176 19.71 -7.91 13.91
CA PRO A 176 19.89 -8.02 15.37
C PRO A 176 20.75 -6.91 15.99
N ASP A 177 21.54 -6.20 15.17
CA ASP A 177 22.39 -5.10 15.59
C ASP A 177 21.68 -3.73 15.41
N GLY A 178 20.41 -3.74 14.95
CA GLY A 178 19.56 -2.56 14.75
C GLY A 178 19.80 -1.84 13.43
N ALA A 179 20.57 -2.43 12.51
CA ALA A 179 20.73 -1.89 11.16
C ALA A 179 19.51 -2.26 10.30
N TYR A 180 19.08 -1.32 9.46
CA TYR A 180 17.97 -1.57 8.54
C TYR A 180 18.31 -2.70 7.57
N LEU A 181 17.42 -3.69 7.45
CA LEU A 181 17.54 -4.77 6.48
C LEU A 181 16.73 -4.41 5.23
N PRO A 182 17.39 -4.09 4.11
CA PRO A 182 16.70 -4.10 2.84
C PRO A 182 16.28 -5.56 2.51
N PRO A 183 15.28 -5.75 1.64
CA PRO A 183 14.83 -7.07 1.20
C PRO A 183 15.98 -8.00 0.77
N GLU A 184 16.04 -9.23 1.30
CA GLU A 184 17.05 -10.23 0.87
C GLU A 184 16.78 -10.69 -0.57
N GLY A 185 17.78 -10.61 -1.45
CA GLY A 185 17.71 -11.01 -2.85
C GLY A 185 18.11 -9.89 -3.82
N ASN A 186 17.95 -10.11 -5.13
CA ASN A 186 18.09 -9.04 -6.12
C ASN A 186 16.77 -8.28 -6.17
N TRP A 187 16.62 -7.29 -5.31
CA TRP A 187 15.52 -6.35 -5.37
C TRP A 187 15.95 -5.09 -6.10
N TYR A 188 15.04 -4.55 -6.89
CA TYR A 188 15.18 -3.25 -7.53
C TYR A 188 14.50 -2.23 -6.64
N GLU A 189 15.22 -1.17 -6.30
CA GLU A 189 14.63 0.01 -5.67
C GLU A 189 13.95 0.83 -6.76
N ILE A 190 12.69 1.16 -6.54
CA ILE A 190 11.92 2.08 -7.37
C ILE A 190 11.40 3.24 -6.52
N THR A 191 11.09 4.35 -7.14
CA THR A 191 10.44 5.50 -6.50
C THR A 191 9.19 5.86 -7.29
N LEU A 192 8.02 5.74 -6.66
CA LEU A 192 6.79 6.30 -7.21
C LEU A 192 6.71 7.79 -6.82
N VAL A 193 6.17 8.61 -7.70
CA VAL A 193 6.02 10.05 -7.46
C VAL A 193 4.57 10.42 -7.71
N ALA A 194 3.90 10.94 -6.67
CA ALA A 194 2.65 11.65 -6.82
C ALA A 194 2.96 13.12 -7.09
N ASP A 195 2.60 13.61 -8.28
CA ASP A 195 2.86 14.98 -8.71
C ASP A 195 1.55 15.77 -8.78
N PHE A 196 1.37 16.69 -7.83
CA PHE A 196 0.19 17.55 -7.71
C PHE A 196 0.40 18.92 -8.37
N SER A 197 1.35 19.07 -9.30
CA SER A 197 1.51 20.30 -10.09
C SER A 197 0.39 20.52 -11.11
N MET A 198 -0.33 19.46 -11.47
CA MET A 198 -1.55 19.52 -12.29
C MET A 198 -1.34 20.31 -13.59
N GLY A 199 -0.22 20.07 -14.28
CA GLY A 199 0.14 20.68 -15.55
C GLY A 199 0.69 22.10 -15.47
N SER A 200 0.78 22.70 -14.27
CA SER A 200 1.25 24.07 -14.07
C SER A 200 2.75 24.20 -13.77
N GLY A 201 3.42 23.08 -13.51
CA GLY A 201 4.79 23.06 -12.97
C GLY A 201 4.92 23.60 -11.54
N GLU A 202 3.84 24.14 -10.96
CA GLU A 202 3.76 24.62 -9.58
C GLU A 202 2.88 23.67 -8.76
N GLY A 203 3.50 22.91 -7.86
CA GLY A 203 2.77 22.00 -6.97
C GLY A 203 3.67 21.20 -6.05
N GLU A 204 3.05 20.40 -5.19
CA GLU A 204 3.76 19.48 -4.33
C GLU A 204 4.04 18.17 -5.08
N THR A 205 5.27 17.68 -4.96
CA THR A 205 5.63 16.32 -5.37
C THR A 205 5.95 15.50 -4.14
N VAL A 206 5.36 14.30 -4.05
CA VAL A 206 5.57 13.38 -2.93
C VAL A 206 6.17 12.08 -3.48
N SER A 207 7.35 11.72 -2.97
CA SER A 207 8.05 10.50 -3.36
C SER A 207 7.78 9.34 -2.40
N TYR A 208 7.51 8.17 -2.97
CA TYR A 208 7.26 6.92 -2.25
C TYR A 208 8.31 5.87 -2.68
N PRO A 209 9.37 5.66 -1.89
CA PRO A 209 10.37 4.63 -2.19
C PRO A 209 9.75 3.24 -1.98
N MET A 210 9.97 2.34 -2.94
CA MET A 210 9.49 0.95 -2.89
C MET A 210 10.55 -0.03 -3.39
N SER A 211 10.49 -1.28 -2.95
CA SER A 211 11.31 -2.37 -3.50
C SER A 211 10.46 -3.36 -4.27
N THR A 212 10.97 -3.84 -5.40
CA THR A 212 10.34 -4.88 -6.25
C THR A 212 11.33 -5.98 -6.63
N LYS A 213 10.84 -7.21 -6.84
CA LYS A 213 11.66 -8.32 -7.36
C LYS A 213 11.71 -8.37 -8.88
N GLU A 214 10.76 -7.69 -9.53
CA GLU A 214 10.74 -7.62 -10.99
C GLU A 214 11.69 -6.52 -11.45
N PRO A 215 12.47 -6.73 -12.52
CA PRO A 215 13.20 -5.64 -13.14
C PRO A 215 12.26 -4.49 -13.48
N PHE A 216 12.75 -3.26 -13.37
CA PHE A 216 11.93 -2.11 -13.71
C PHE A 216 11.35 -2.23 -15.13
N SER A 217 10.05 -1.98 -15.25
CA SER A 217 9.34 -1.76 -16.50
C SER A 217 8.40 -0.57 -16.33
N ILE A 218 7.95 0.04 -17.42
CA ILE A 218 7.03 1.17 -17.34
C ILE A 218 5.67 0.70 -16.79
N GLU A 219 5.26 -0.50 -17.17
CA GLU A 219 4.05 -1.16 -16.68
C GLU A 219 4.09 -1.37 -15.17
N LEU A 220 5.24 -1.81 -14.62
CA LEU A 220 5.41 -2.00 -13.18
C LEU A 220 5.32 -0.67 -12.41
N LEU A 221 5.88 0.40 -12.96
CA LEU A 221 5.80 1.74 -12.36
C LEU A 221 4.35 2.26 -12.38
N ALA A 222 3.64 2.05 -13.48
CA ALA A 222 2.25 2.44 -13.64
C ALA A 222 1.31 1.61 -12.75
N GLU A 223 1.54 0.30 -12.62
CA GLU A 223 0.82 -0.55 -11.67
C GLU A 223 1.05 -0.06 -10.22
N GLY A 224 2.29 0.28 -9.87
CA GLY A 224 2.62 0.89 -8.58
C GLY A 224 1.82 2.17 -8.31
N LEU A 225 1.70 3.07 -9.29
CA LEU A 225 0.87 4.27 -9.19
C LEU A 225 -0.63 3.94 -9.07
N SER A 226 -1.09 2.88 -9.73
CA SER A 226 -2.48 2.44 -9.62
C SER A 226 -2.80 1.95 -8.21
N VAL A 227 -1.91 1.15 -7.63
CA VAL A 227 -2.01 0.72 -6.23
C VAL A 227 -1.89 1.93 -5.30
N LEU A 228 -1.01 2.89 -5.57
CA LEU A 228 -0.83 4.05 -4.70
C LEU A 228 -2.09 4.94 -4.64
N THR A 229 -2.72 5.17 -5.79
CA THR A 229 -3.73 6.23 -5.97
C THR A 229 -5.16 5.71 -6.06
N GLY A 230 -5.34 4.43 -6.41
CA GLY A 230 -6.63 3.86 -6.79
C GLY A 230 -7.06 4.14 -8.23
N LEU A 231 -6.32 4.97 -8.98
CA LEU A 231 -6.62 5.27 -10.38
C LEU A 231 -6.01 4.21 -11.30
N ASP A 232 -6.65 3.90 -12.42
CA ASP A 232 -6.16 2.90 -13.36
C ASP A 232 -5.09 3.47 -14.31
N PHE A 233 -3.81 3.30 -13.98
CA PHE A 233 -2.68 3.64 -14.86
C PHE A 233 -2.34 2.47 -15.80
N PHE A 234 -3.28 2.11 -16.67
CA PHE A 234 -3.05 1.04 -17.65
C PHE A 234 -2.31 1.57 -18.87
N VAL A 235 -1.06 1.12 -19.02
CA VAL A 235 -0.16 1.56 -20.09
C VAL A 235 0.66 0.40 -20.63
N SER A 236 1.24 0.60 -21.82
CA SER A 236 2.39 -0.17 -22.29
C SER A 236 3.54 0.79 -22.56
N GLY A 237 4.75 0.43 -22.16
CA GLY A 237 5.91 1.30 -22.32
C GLY A 237 7.09 0.64 -23.00
N GLU A 238 7.81 1.42 -23.80
CA GLU A 238 9.02 0.98 -24.49
C GLU A 238 10.13 2.01 -24.32
N LEU A 239 11.31 1.55 -23.90
CA LEU A 239 12.52 2.36 -23.92
C LEU A 239 13.12 2.34 -25.33
N THR A 240 13.21 3.52 -25.94
CA THR A 240 13.76 3.72 -27.28
C THR A 240 15.05 4.55 -27.24
N GLU A 241 15.73 4.70 -28.38
CA GLU A 241 16.88 5.61 -28.47
C GLU A 241 16.51 7.09 -28.23
N ALA A 242 15.25 7.46 -28.48
CA ALA A 242 14.77 8.84 -28.33
C ALA A 242 14.26 9.17 -26.92
N GLY A 243 14.01 8.15 -26.09
CA GLY A 243 13.38 8.28 -24.79
C GLY A 243 12.39 7.15 -24.52
N VAL A 244 11.42 7.38 -23.64
CA VAL A 244 10.38 6.40 -23.29
C VAL A 244 9.10 6.71 -24.05
N VAL A 245 8.56 5.74 -24.77
CA VAL A 245 7.21 5.83 -25.35
C VAL A 245 6.24 5.13 -24.40
N VAL A 246 5.13 5.80 -24.07
CA VAL A 246 4.10 5.28 -23.17
C VAL A 246 2.75 5.36 -23.89
N ASP A 247 2.17 4.19 -24.17
CA ASP A 247 0.85 4.05 -24.79
C ASP A 247 -0.21 3.82 -23.72
N TRP A 248 -1.11 4.79 -23.53
CA TRP A 248 -2.22 4.68 -22.61
C TRP A 248 -3.32 3.80 -23.18
N HIS A 249 -3.77 2.84 -22.38
CA HIS A 249 -4.84 1.94 -22.77
C HIS A 249 -6.19 2.65 -22.68
N GLY A 250 -7.14 2.25 -23.53
CA GLY A 250 -8.46 2.90 -23.62
C GLY A 250 -9.33 2.73 -22.38
N ASP A 251 -9.02 1.75 -21.53
CA ASP A 251 -9.68 1.48 -20.26
C ASP A 251 -9.00 2.14 -19.05
N SER A 252 -7.83 2.77 -19.23
CA SER A 252 -7.19 3.60 -18.21
C SER A 252 -8.10 4.72 -17.75
N THR A 253 -7.96 5.16 -16.49
CA THR A 253 -8.76 6.27 -15.96
C THR A 253 -8.52 7.57 -16.75
N LEU A 254 -7.31 7.76 -17.28
CA LEU A 254 -6.96 8.92 -18.10
C LEU A 254 -7.83 9.01 -19.37
N VAL A 255 -8.06 7.88 -20.04
CA VAL A 255 -8.77 7.84 -21.34
C VAL A 255 -10.27 7.61 -21.13
N ALA A 256 -10.66 6.66 -20.27
CA ALA A 256 -12.05 6.32 -20.02
C ALA A 256 -12.76 7.32 -19.08
N GLY A 257 -12.01 8.13 -18.35
CA GLY A 257 -12.51 8.99 -17.28
C GLY A 257 -12.71 8.22 -15.97
N LEU A 258 -13.06 8.96 -14.91
CA LEU A 258 -13.21 8.40 -13.57
C LEU A 258 -14.45 7.51 -13.44
N ASP A 259 -15.61 7.96 -13.93
CA ASP A 259 -16.91 7.28 -13.77
C ASP A 259 -17.18 6.81 -12.33
N ASP A 260 -17.39 5.51 -12.10
CA ASP A 260 -17.60 4.87 -10.79
C ASP A 260 -16.32 4.24 -10.20
N ARG A 261 -15.14 4.51 -10.80
CA ARG A 261 -13.86 3.99 -10.31
C ARG A 261 -13.51 4.54 -8.94
N ALA A 262 -12.89 3.68 -8.13
CA ALA A 262 -12.43 4.05 -6.80
C ALA A 262 -11.28 5.05 -6.85
N GLN A 263 -11.19 5.92 -5.83
CA GLN A 263 -10.03 6.76 -5.56
C GLN A 263 -9.61 6.51 -4.12
N ARG A 264 -8.30 6.43 -3.87
CA ARG A 264 -7.80 6.29 -2.50
C ARG A 264 -7.80 7.62 -1.77
N GLU A 265 -7.84 7.54 -0.45
CA GLU A 265 -7.72 8.71 0.41
C GLU A 265 -6.44 9.51 0.09
N GLY A 266 -6.58 10.84 -0.04
CA GLY A 266 -5.51 11.73 -0.48
C GLY A 266 -5.38 11.92 -2.00
N PHE A 267 -6.10 11.14 -2.80
CA PHE A 267 -6.05 11.19 -4.28
C PHE A 267 -7.42 11.45 -4.90
N PHE A 268 -8.25 12.27 -4.25
CA PHE A 268 -9.58 12.63 -4.75
C PHE A 268 -9.53 13.84 -5.68
N PHE A 269 -9.94 13.63 -6.93
CA PHE A 269 -10.08 14.67 -7.93
C PHE A 269 -11.55 14.94 -8.25
N TYR A 270 -11.91 16.22 -8.35
CA TYR A 270 -13.29 16.66 -8.61
C TYR A 270 -13.51 17.13 -10.04
N ASP A 271 -12.44 17.34 -10.79
CA ASP A 271 -12.47 17.78 -12.18
C ASP A 271 -11.50 16.96 -13.04
N VAL A 272 -11.87 16.81 -14.31
CA VAL A 272 -11.14 15.99 -15.27
C VAL A 272 -9.79 16.58 -15.67
N ASP A 273 -9.64 17.90 -15.59
CA ASP A 273 -8.37 18.57 -15.91
C ASP A 273 -7.31 18.19 -14.88
N SER A 274 -7.60 18.43 -13.60
CA SER A 274 -6.69 18.11 -12.49
C SER A 274 -6.37 16.62 -12.43
N LEU A 275 -7.38 15.75 -12.62
CA LEU A 275 -7.19 14.30 -12.67
C LEU A 275 -6.23 13.88 -13.79
N ASN A 276 -6.49 14.34 -15.02
CA ASN A 276 -5.72 13.94 -16.17
C ASN A 276 -4.29 14.46 -16.11
N TRP A 277 -4.10 15.70 -15.66
CA TRP A 277 -2.77 16.26 -15.43
C TRP A 277 -2.03 15.48 -14.35
N PHE A 278 -2.65 15.24 -13.20
CA PHE A 278 -2.04 14.45 -12.13
C PHE A 278 -1.57 13.07 -12.62
N MET A 279 -2.38 12.37 -13.42
CA MET A 279 -2.00 11.07 -13.96
C MET A 279 -0.81 11.15 -14.91
N MET A 280 -0.77 12.15 -15.80
CA MET A 280 0.36 12.33 -16.72
C MET A 280 1.63 12.78 -15.97
N ASP A 281 1.53 13.77 -15.10
CA ASP A 281 2.65 14.32 -14.33
C ASP A 281 3.26 13.26 -13.39
N SER A 282 2.41 12.52 -12.67
CA SER A 282 2.87 11.47 -11.74
C SER A 282 3.59 10.34 -12.49
N LEU A 283 3.08 9.92 -13.65
CA LEU A 283 3.75 8.89 -14.44
C LEU A 283 5.08 9.41 -15.03
N TYR A 284 5.09 10.65 -15.54
CA TYR A 284 6.31 11.28 -16.04
C TYR A 284 7.39 11.39 -14.94
N ALA A 285 7.03 11.94 -13.78
CA ALA A 285 7.94 12.12 -12.65
C ALA A 285 8.43 10.76 -12.11
N THR A 286 7.56 9.76 -12.06
CA THR A 286 7.92 8.39 -11.69
C THR A 286 8.92 7.79 -12.67
N ILE A 287 8.71 7.93 -13.99
CA ILE A 287 9.67 7.42 -14.98
C ILE A 287 11.04 8.10 -14.81
N CYS A 288 11.06 9.43 -14.71
CA CYS A 288 12.30 10.19 -14.53
C CYS A 288 13.04 9.85 -13.23
N ALA A 289 12.32 9.57 -12.14
CA ALA A 289 12.92 9.17 -10.87
C ALA A 289 13.64 7.81 -10.94
N ASN A 290 13.19 6.91 -11.83
CA ASN A 290 13.71 5.54 -11.91
C ASN A 290 14.68 5.31 -13.08
N VAL A 291 14.47 5.99 -14.22
CA VAL A 291 15.26 5.81 -15.44
C VAL A 291 16.30 6.94 -15.61
N GLY A 292 16.17 8.01 -14.83
CA GLY A 292 16.89 9.27 -15.01
C GLY A 292 16.12 10.23 -15.93
N GLU A 293 16.60 11.47 -16.02
CA GLU A 293 16.00 12.51 -16.85
C GLU A 293 15.97 12.08 -18.33
N VAL A 294 14.77 11.85 -18.86
CA VAL A 294 14.53 11.28 -20.19
C VAL A 294 13.32 11.93 -20.85
N ASP A 295 13.31 12.01 -22.18
CA ASP A 295 12.12 12.41 -22.92
C ASP A 295 11.05 11.30 -22.84
N VAL A 296 9.80 11.69 -22.55
CA VAL A 296 8.66 10.76 -22.45
C VAL A 296 7.61 11.16 -23.49
N PHE A 297 7.15 10.23 -24.30
CA PHE A 297 6.19 10.46 -25.37
C PHE A 297 4.89 9.71 -25.05
N TYR A 298 3.78 10.43 -24.90
CA TYR A 298 2.48 9.82 -24.63
C TYR A 298 1.70 9.55 -25.92
N THR A 299 1.21 8.32 -26.05
CA THR A 299 0.35 7.86 -27.14
C THR A 299 -0.88 7.14 -26.57
N MET A 300 -1.79 6.73 -27.44
CA MET A 300 -2.92 5.87 -27.11
C MET A 300 -3.25 4.91 -28.25
N GLU A 301 -4.02 3.85 -27.97
CA GLU A 301 -4.55 2.91 -28.98
C GLU A 301 -3.46 2.33 -29.92
N GLY A 302 -2.28 2.01 -29.38
CA GLY A 302 -1.18 1.40 -30.14
C GLY A 302 -0.40 2.41 -31.00
N GLY A 303 -0.18 3.62 -30.47
CA GLY A 303 0.69 4.63 -31.05
C GLY A 303 -0.01 5.80 -31.72
N ALA A 304 -1.32 5.96 -31.56
CA ALA A 304 -2.02 7.16 -31.99
C ALA A 304 -1.71 8.36 -31.06
N PRO A 305 -1.85 9.62 -31.54
CA PRO A 305 -1.74 10.79 -30.67
C PRO A 305 -2.70 10.70 -29.49
N LEU A 306 -2.21 10.93 -28.27
CA LEU A 306 -3.06 10.94 -27.08
C LEU A 306 -4.02 12.14 -27.16
N SER A 307 -5.31 11.87 -27.28
CA SER A 307 -6.36 12.89 -27.37
C SER A 307 -7.22 12.88 -26.11
N LEU A 308 -7.31 14.02 -25.43
CA LEU A 308 -8.09 14.18 -24.21
C LEU A 308 -9.20 15.22 -24.43
N PRO A 309 -10.27 14.88 -25.17
CA PRO A 309 -11.30 15.85 -25.58
C PRO A 309 -12.10 16.42 -24.40
N ASN A 310 -12.12 15.72 -23.27
CA ASN A 310 -12.86 16.10 -22.08
C ASN A 310 -12.13 17.13 -21.20
N MET A 311 -10.82 17.31 -21.40
CA MET A 311 -10.06 18.37 -20.74
C MET A 311 -10.35 19.74 -21.37
N SER A 312 -10.16 20.79 -20.59
CA SER A 312 -10.03 22.15 -21.06
C SER A 312 -8.99 22.25 -22.19
N ALA A 313 -9.28 23.07 -23.20
CA ALA A 313 -8.53 23.16 -24.46
C ALA A 313 -8.47 21.89 -25.33
N SER A 314 -9.05 20.76 -24.89
CA SER A 314 -9.11 19.50 -25.63
C SER A 314 -7.75 19.10 -26.25
N PRO A 315 -6.69 18.97 -25.43
CA PRO A 315 -5.34 18.77 -25.91
C PRO A 315 -5.20 17.48 -26.71
N VAL A 316 -4.29 17.53 -27.69
CA VAL A 316 -3.84 16.39 -28.46
C VAL A 316 -2.32 16.38 -28.38
N PHE A 317 -1.77 15.40 -27.67
CA PHE A 317 -0.33 15.22 -27.55
C PHE A 317 0.17 14.49 -28.80
N PRO A 318 1.08 15.11 -29.57
CA PRO A 318 1.59 14.48 -30.78
C PRO A 318 2.61 13.40 -30.42
N THR A 319 2.68 12.36 -31.24
CA THR A 319 3.55 11.20 -31.02
C THR A 319 5.05 11.52 -31.15
N ASP A 320 5.39 12.67 -31.72
CA ASP A 320 6.76 13.11 -32.01
C ASP A 320 7.25 14.27 -31.13
N ALA A 321 6.48 14.66 -30.10
CA ALA A 321 6.92 15.63 -29.09
C ALA A 321 6.94 15.01 -27.69
N SER A 322 8.04 15.25 -26.98
CA SER A 322 8.17 14.88 -25.57
C SER A 322 7.15 15.65 -24.73
N TYR A 323 6.56 14.98 -23.74
CA TYR A 323 5.55 15.52 -22.83
C TYR A 323 6.01 16.86 -22.23
N ALA A 324 7.20 16.88 -21.62
CA ALA A 324 7.78 18.07 -21.00
C ALA A 324 8.15 19.19 -22.00
N ARG A 325 8.18 18.90 -23.31
CA ARG A 325 8.48 19.90 -24.37
C ARG A 325 7.30 20.17 -25.30
N SER A 326 6.14 19.57 -25.02
CA SER A 326 4.93 19.72 -25.83
C SER A 326 4.37 21.14 -25.77
N GLY A 327 4.75 21.93 -24.75
CA GLY A 327 4.19 23.25 -24.47
C GLY A 327 2.72 23.20 -24.05
N LEU A 328 2.23 22.00 -23.70
CA LEU A 328 0.90 21.76 -23.16
C LEU A 328 0.93 21.64 -21.63
N ALA A 329 2.07 21.20 -21.07
CA ALA A 329 2.42 21.32 -19.66
C ALA A 329 3.43 22.47 -19.52
N ASP A 330 3.25 23.32 -18.50
CA ASP A 330 4.08 24.51 -18.23
C ASP A 330 5.38 24.20 -17.47
#